data_AF-A0A358U8Z5-F1
#
_entry.id   AF-A0A358U8Z5-F1
#
_cell.length_a   1.000
_cell.length_b   1.000
_cell.length_c   1.000
_cell.angle_alpha   90.00
_cell.angle_beta   90.00
_cell.angle_gamma   90.00
#
_symmetry.space_group_name_H-M   'P 1'
#
loop_
_entity.id
_entity.type
_entity.pdbx_description
1 polymer ?
#
loop_
_entity_poly.entity_id
_entity_poly.type
_entity_poly.pdbx_seq_one_letter_code
_entity_poly.pdbx_strand_id
1 'polypeptide(L)' 'MQFTMRAVRVSCGYAEDEVARYCGVSTETIKELEIDSGQIEYNLLSKLINLYGVTLDLIYLGSETDCRQKHRNDPRVTF' A
#
# COMPACT_ATOMS: atom_id res chain seq x y z
N MET A 1 -5.58 -2.35 13.00
CA MET A 1 -6.07 -1.82 11.72
C MET A 1 -4.88 -1.77 10.78
N GLN A 2 -4.99 -2.34 9.59
CA GLN A 2 -3.94 -2.32 8.56
C GLN A 2 -4.39 -1.42 7.41
N PHE A 3 -3.45 -0.71 6.81
CA PHE A 3 -3.69 0.21 5.69
C PHE A 3 -2.93 -0.26 4.46
N THR A 4 -3.52 -0.07 3.28
CA THR A 4 -2.82 -0.37 2.02
C THR A 4 -1.64 0.59 1.82
N MET A 5 -0.65 0.15 1.03
CA MET A 5 0.52 0.97 0.68
C MET A 5 0.13 2.34 0.12
N ARG A 6 -0.93 2.39 -0.70
CA ARG A 6 -1.49 3.61 -1.24
C ARG A 6 -2.04 4.55 -0.17
N ALA A 7 -2.78 4.01 0.80
CA ALA A 7 -3.33 4.80 1.91
C ALA A 7 -2.20 5.37 2.78
N VAL A 8 -1.18 4.57 3.10
CA VAL A 8 0.01 5.03 3.84
C VAL A 8 0.71 6.14 3.08
N ARG A 9 0.99 5.95 1.79
CA ARG A 9 1.66 6.95 0.96
C ARG A 9 0.90 8.27 0.93
N VAL A 10 -0.40 8.23 0.67
CA VAL A 10 -1.26 9.42 0.65
C VAL A 10 -1.32 10.09 2.02
N SER A 11 -1.37 9.30 3.09
CA SER A 11 -1.32 9.82 4.47
C SER A 11 0.00 10.53 4.80
N CYS A 12 1.12 10.06 4.23
CA CYS A 12 2.42 10.69 4.38
C CYS A 12 2.64 11.87 3.40
N GLY A 13 1.75 12.07 2.42
CA GLY A 13 1.84 13.16 1.46
C GLY A 13 2.87 12.95 0.34
N TYR A 14 3.34 11.72 0.14
CA TYR A 14 4.33 11.42 -0.90
C TYR A 14 3.70 11.13 -2.27
N ALA A 15 4.36 11.57 -3.33
CA ALA A 15 4.01 11.19 -4.70
C ALA A 15 4.65 9.85 -5.09
N GLU A 16 4.02 9.12 -6.02
CA GLU A 16 4.50 7.79 -6.47
C GLU A 16 5.91 7.88 -7.08
N ASP A 17 6.22 8.98 -7.78
CA ASP A 17 7.53 9.23 -8.40
C ASP A 17 8.61 9.53 -7.37
N GLU A 18 8.29 10.22 -6.28
CA GLU A 18 9.23 10.46 -5.19
C GLU A 18 9.60 9.16 -4.48
N VAL A 19 8.60 8.33 -4.21
CA VAL A 19 8.78 7.01 -3.60
C VAL A 19 9.59 6.10 -4.51
N ALA A 20 9.27 6.08 -5.81
CA ALA A 20 10.00 5.32 -6.82
C ALA A 20 11.48 5.73 -6.87
N ARG A 21 11.76 7.04 -6.90
CA ARG A 21 13.13 7.59 -6.86
C ARG A 21 13.88 7.21 -5.59
N TYR A 22 13.23 7.29 -4.43
CA TYR A 22 13.84 6.93 -3.15
C TYR A 22 14.17 5.44 -3.07
N CYS A 23 13.24 4.59 -3.53
CA CYS A 23 13.45 3.15 -3.53
C CYS A 23 14.42 2.68 -4.62
N GLY A 24 14.63 3.48 -5.67
CA GLY A 24 15.41 3.12 -6.86
C GLY A 24 14.67 2.15 -7.77
N VAL A 25 13.34 2.26 -7.83
CA VAL A 25 12.46 1.42 -8.67
C VAL A 25 11.67 2.29 -9.64
N SER A 26 11.02 1.66 -10.61
CA SER A 26 10.12 2.36 -11.53
C SER A 26 8.82 2.76 -10.83
N THR A 27 8.20 3.85 -11.29
CA THR A 27 6.87 4.26 -10.84
C THR A 27 5.81 3.20 -11.08
N GLU A 28 5.95 2.43 -12.16
CA GLU A 28 5.11 1.26 -12.45
C GLU A 28 5.21 0.20 -11.35
N THR A 29 6.41 -0.09 -10.87
CA THR A 29 6.62 -1.02 -9.76
C THR A 29 5.90 -0.55 -8.49
N ILE A 30 5.95 0.75 -8.18
CA ILE A 30 5.20 1.28 -7.03
C ILE A 30 3.68 1.10 -7.22
N LYS A 31 3.16 1.34 -8.42
CA LYS A 31 1.74 1.09 -8.73
C LYS A 31 1.36 -0.37 -8.59
N GLU A 32 2.19 -1.28 -9.10
CA GLU A 32 1.95 -2.71 -8.95
C GLU A 32 1.96 -3.13 -7.49
N LEU A 33 2.84 -2.57 -6.66
CA LEU A 33 2.86 -2.83 -5.21
C LEU A 33 1.64 -2.29 -4.48
N GLU A 34 1.08 -1.15 -4.93
CA GLU A 34 -0.18 -0.65 -4.40
C GLU A 34 -1.36 -1.55 -4.76
N ILE A 35 -1.30 -2.23 -5.90
CA ILE A 35 -2.32 -3.18 -6.38
C ILE A 35 -2.16 -4.54 -5.73
N ASP A 36 -0.94 -5.08 -5.69
CA ASP A 36 -0.59 -6.36 -5.10
C ASP A 36 0.79 -6.29 -4.47
N SER A 37 0.80 -6.16 -3.13
CA SER A 37 2.05 -6.16 -2.36
C SER A 37 2.40 -7.57 -1.84
N GLY A 38 1.73 -8.62 -2.32
CA GLY A 38 1.92 -10.00 -1.85
C GLY A 38 3.28 -10.60 -2.23
N GLN A 39 3.94 -10.04 -3.24
CA GLN A 39 5.27 -10.46 -3.72
C GLN A 39 6.36 -9.40 -3.47
N ILE A 40 6.11 -8.41 -2.60
CA ILE A 40 7.10 -7.36 -2.36
C ILE A 40 8.38 -7.94 -1.76
N GLU A 41 9.54 -7.55 -2.31
CA GLU A 41 10.82 -7.91 -1.72
C GLU A 41 11.02 -7.20 -0.37
N TYR A 42 11.52 -7.93 0.62
CA TYR A 42 11.78 -7.40 1.96
C TYR A 42 12.68 -6.15 1.94
N ASN A 43 13.66 -6.10 1.03
CA ASN A 43 14.56 -4.96 0.87
C ASN A 43 13.79 -3.69 0.47
N LEU A 44 12.86 -3.82 -0.48
CA LEU A 44 12.03 -2.70 -0.93
C LEU A 44 11.05 -2.26 0.15
N LEU A 45 10.45 -3.23 0.84
CA LEU A 45 9.55 -2.99 1.96
C LEU A 45 10.26 -2.24 3.11
N SER A 46 11.46 -2.65 3.48
CA SER A 46 12.29 -1.99 4.49
C SER A 46 12.56 -0.52 4.15
N LYS A 47 12.88 -0.22 2.88
CA LYS A 47 13.05 1.16 2.41
C LYS A 47 11.77 1.98 2.54
N LEU A 48 10.61 1.40 2.22
CA LEU A 48 9.31 2.07 2.30
C LEU A 48 8.90 2.35 3.76
N ILE A 49 9.09 1.39 4.65
CA ILE A 49 8.89 1.56 6.10
C ILE A 49 9.77 2.69 6.64
N ASN A 50 11.04 2.69 6.25
CA ASN A 50 11.97 3.74 6.67
C ASN A 50 11.59 5.11 6.10
N LEU A 51 11.09 5.17 4.86
CA LEU A 51 10.63 6.39 4.21
C LEU A 51 9.38 6.96 4.87
N TYR A 52 8.37 6.11 5.13
CA TYR A 52 7.10 6.52 5.69
C TYR A 52 7.12 6.66 7.22
N GLY A 53 8.14 6.09 7.87
CA GLY A 53 8.23 6.06 9.34
C GLY A 53 7.14 5.19 9.99
N VAL A 54 6.62 4.20 9.27
CA VAL A 54 5.55 3.31 9.74
C VAL A 54 6.07 1.89 9.95
N THR A 55 5.44 1.13 10.84
CA THR A 55 5.79 -0.27 11.10
C THR A 55 5.14 -1.22 10.08
N LEU A 56 5.78 -2.36 9.81
CA LEU A 56 5.20 -3.46 9.01
C LEU A 56 3.77 -3.84 9.43
N ASP A 57 3.50 -3.83 10.73
CA ASP A 57 2.20 -4.21 11.30
C ASP A 57 1.05 -3.29 10.84
N LEU A 58 1.37 -2.05 10.46
CA LEU A 58 0.41 -1.08 9.93
C LEU A 58 0.16 -1.22 8.44
N ILE A 59 1.06 -1.90 7.70
CA ILE A 59 0.98 -2.06 6.26
C ILE A 59 0.30 -3.39 5.94
N TYR A 60 -0.78 -3.33 5.18
CA TYR A 60 -1.39 -4.51 4.59
C TYR A 60 -0.56 -4.97 3.39
N LEU A 61 -0.03 -6.19 3.47
CA LEU A 61 0.73 -6.85 2.40
C LEU A 61 -0.16 -7.87 1.72
N GLY A 62 -0.75 -7.48 0.59
CA GLY A 62 -1.68 -8.32 -0.16
C GLY A 62 -2.29 -7.57 -1.33
N SER A 63 -3.30 -8.17 -1.96
CA SER A 63 -3.98 -7.57 -3.10
C SER A 63 -5.02 -6.52 -2.65
N GLU A 64 -5.05 -5.36 -3.29
CA GLU A 64 -6.08 -4.32 -3.11
C GLU A 64 -7.49 -4.89 -3.43
N THR A 65 -7.55 -5.94 -4.26
CA THR A 65 -8.78 -6.66 -4.60
C THR A 65 -9.42 -7.39 -3.41
N ASP A 66 -8.63 -7.80 -2.41
CA ASP A 66 -9.14 -8.43 -1.17
C ASP A 66 -9.77 -7.39 -0.23
N CYS A 67 -9.20 -6.18 -0.15
CA CYS A 67 -9.77 -5.08 0.64
C CYS A 67 -11.14 -4.60 0.12
N ARG A 68 -11.41 -4.71 -1.19
CA ARG A 68 -12.70 -4.29 -1.78
C ARG A 68 -13.85 -5.27 -1.52
N GLN A 69 -13.58 -6.53 -1.18
CA GLN A 69 -14.63 -7.54 -1.01
C GLN A 69 -15.38 -7.42 0.33
N LYS A 70 -14.81 -6.76 1.34
CA LYS A 70 -15.44 -6.63 2.67
C LYS A 70 -16.49 -5.52 2.81
N HIS A 71 -16.70 -4.67 1.80
CA HIS A 71 -17.71 -3.61 1.84
C HIS A 71 -18.89 -3.79 0.87
N ARG A 72 -19.07 -4.98 0.27
CA ARG A 72 -20.23 -5.28 -0.60
C ARG A 72 -21.34 -6.06 0.09
N ASN A 73 -21.09 -6.69 1.24
CA ASN A 73 -22.08 -7.47 1.99
C ASN A 73 -22.42 -6.82 3.35
N ASP A 74 -22.59 -5.50 3.39
CA ASP A 74 -23.26 -4.86 4.53
C ASP A 74 -24.76 -4.70 4.19
N PRO A 75 -25.66 -5.48 4.80
CA PRO A 75 -27.10 -5.41 4.53
C PRO A 75 -27.80 -4.18 5.11
N ARG A 76 -27.09 -3.14 5.58
CA ARG A 76 -27.70 -1.93 6.15
C ARG A 76 -27.85 -0.77 5.17
N VAL A 77 -27.52 -0.94 3.89
CA VAL A 77 -27.79 0.06 2.85
C VAL A 77 -28.98 -0.40 2.01
N THR A 78 -30.16 -0.42 2.63
CA THR A 78 -31.44 -0.42 1.91
C THR A 78 -32.13 0.88 2.31
N PHE A 79 -32.23 1.81 1.36
CA PHE A 79 -33.06 3.01 1.48
C PHE A 79 -34.53 2.65 1.27
#